data_AF-A0A7J5VSZ4-F1
#
_entry.id   AF-A0A7J5VSZ4-F1
#
_cell.length_a   1.000
_cell.length_b   1.000
_cell.length_c   1.000
_cell.angle_alpha   90.00
_cell.angle_beta   90.00
_cell.angle_gamma   90.00
#
_symmetry.space_group_name_H-M   'P 1'
#
loop_
_entity.id
_entity.type
_entity.pdbx_description
1 polymer ?
#
loop_
_entity_poly.entity_id
_entity_poly.type
_entity_poly.pdbx_seq_one_letter_code
_entity_poly.pdbx_strand_id
1 'polypeptide(L)'
;MPGKVLTSKISCVLLAAAALQACQSLPSRGEHLIMEIRSIPTTRVSLQERPELSLSLMRGVTRNDVTSGRLAFSHCYLENELPLSNLRFGVTLLPEGTKVKPGDIIEIVAEEAVGGKIPFSRFFGRYLAAATSSPSDFFSHGAREHSFRCGPVSPSGNMRVEVVSFAHYWDFDFAQAEESRNSGINAEELHDGRIAIGQCSPGVDSWATWKVRLPPELTVRKGDYIEAIAGSQENSTSVGPISEAVRKVAPPDKKYFIKTQGSNTISCDAPAIPFQN
;
A
#
# COMPACT_ATOMS: atom_id res chain seq x y z
N MET A 1 -41.61 -34.01 43.62
CA MET A 1 -41.56 -33.79 42.16
C MET A 1 -40.76 -32.52 41.91
N PRO A 2 -39.66 -32.58 41.13
CA PRO A 2 -38.77 -31.44 40.93
C PRO A 2 -39.35 -30.49 39.87
N GLY A 3 -39.43 -29.20 40.22
CA GLY A 3 -39.78 -28.14 39.29
C GLY A 3 -38.56 -27.74 38.45
N LYS A 4 -38.70 -27.80 37.13
CA LYS A 4 -37.73 -27.30 36.16
C LYS A 4 -37.71 -25.77 36.18
N VAL A 5 -36.55 -25.17 36.44
CA VAL A 5 -36.28 -23.75 36.16
C VAL A 5 -35.71 -23.67 34.74
N LEU A 6 -36.43 -22.97 33.86
CA LEU A 6 -35.98 -22.63 32.51
C LEU A 6 -35.58 -21.15 32.46
N THR A 7 -34.45 -20.91 31.78
CA THR A 7 -34.09 -19.71 31.02
C THR A 7 -33.90 -18.36 31.74
N SER A 8 -32.64 -17.95 31.87
CA SER A 8 -32.20 -16.64 31.38
C SER A 8 -30.68 -16.65 31.13
N LYS A 9 -30.29 -16.87 29.88
CA LYS A 9 -28.94 -16.57 29.36
C LYS A 9 -29.10 -15.73 28.10
N ILE A 10 -29.53 -14.49 28.28
CA ILE A 10 -29.44 -13.45 27.24
C ILE A 10 -28.86 -12.24 27.93
N SER A 11 -27.55 -12.07 27.82
CA SER A 11 -26.81 -10.79 27.85
C SER A 11 -25.35 -11.07 28.19
N CYS A 12 -24.55 -11.41 27.19
CA CYS A 12 -23.08 -11.24 27.26
C CYS A 12 -22.37 -11.39 25.90
N VAL A 13 -23.05 -11.09 24.78
CA VAL A 13 -22.43 -11.19 23.44
C VAL A 13 -22.19 -9.81 22.81
N LEU A 14 -22.73 -8.72 23.36
CA LEU A 14 -22.59 -7.36 22.80
C LEU A 14 -21.40 -6.55 23.33
N LEU A 15 -20.68 -7.02 24.35
CA LEU A 15 -19.51 -6.31 24.92
C LEU A 15 -18.16 -6.77 24.35
N ALA A 16 -18.11 -7.89 23.62
CA ALA A 16 -16.85 -8.40 23.05
C ALA A 16 -16.46 -7.72 21.73
N ALA A 17 -17.42 -7.15 20.98
CA ALA A 17 -17.12 -6.46 19.71
C ALA A 17 -16.55 -5.05 19.89
N ALA A 18 -16.82 -4.39 21.03
CA ALA A 18 -16.25 -3.08 21.36
C ALA A 18 -14.83 -3.18 21.97
N ALA A 19 -14.48 -4.32 22.58
CA ALA A 19 -13.16 -4.55 23.18
C ALA A 19 -12.09 -5.05 22.18
N LEU A 20 -12.49 -5.39 20.94
CA LEU A 20 -11.60 -5.78 19.85
C LEU A 20 -11.18 -4.61 18.94
N GLN A 21 -11.68 -3.40 19.20
CA GLN A 21 -10.98 -2.17 18.83
C GLN A 21 -9.86 -1.95 19.85
N ALA A 22 -8.81 -2.77 19.77
CA ALA A 22 -7.54 -2.40 20.38
C ALA A 22 -7.21 -0.99 19.88
N CYS A 23 -7.09 -0.04 20.82
CA CYS A 23 -6.78 1.37 20.61
C CYS A 23 -5.53 1.53 19.73
N GLN A 24 -5.70 1.46 18.41
CA GLN A 24 -4.74 2.00 17.47
C GLN A 24 -4.94 3.51 17.54
N SER A 25 -4.21 4.18 18.42
CA SER A 25 -4.20 5.65 18.49
C SER A 25 -3.42 6.20 17.31
N LEU A 26 -4.01 6.06 16.12
CA LEU A 26 -3.58 6.80 14.94
C LEU A 26 -3.74 8.30 15.23
N PRO A 27 -2.77 9.16 14.85
CA PRO A 27 -2.87 10.59 15.08
C PRO A 27 -4.20 11.14 14.57
N SER A 28 -4.96 11.76 15.46
CA SER A 28 -6.18 12.48 15.16
C SER A 28 -5.83 13.86 14.60
N ARG A 29 -6.77 14.48 13.90
CA ARG A 29 -6.57 15.84 13.37
C ARG A 29 -6.08 16.80 14.46
N GLY A 30 -5.00 17.51 14.17
CA GLY A 30 -4.37 18.48 15.07
C GLY A 30 -3.38 17.89 16.06
N GLU A 31 -3.28 16.56 16.17
CA GLU A 31 -2.28 15.93 17.02
C GLU A 31 -0.89 16.03 16.41
N HIS A 32 0.11 16.17 17.28
CA HIS A 32 1.50 16.15 16.89
C HIS A 32 1.96 14.70 16.70
N LEU A 33 2.79 14.46 15.68
CA LEU A 33 3.43 13.19 15.44
C LEU A 33 4.91 13.36 15.08
N ILE A 34 5.72 12.37 15.44
CA ILE A 34 7.09 12.25 14.99
C ILE A 34 7.19 11.17 13.93
N MET A 35 7.88 11.48 12.83
CA MET A 35 8.08 10.54 11.74
C MET A 35 9.51 10.60 11.18
N GLU A 36 9.98 9.45 10.71
CA GLU A 36 11.19 9.34 9.90
C GLU A 36 10.84 9.57 8.41
N ILE A 37 11.57 10.45 7.73
CA ILE A 37 11.43 10.68 6.29
C ILE A 37 11.97 9.48 5.52
N ARG A 38 11.11 8.84 4.72
CA ARG A 38 11.46 7.65 3.91
C ARG A 38 11.73 8.01 2.46
N SER A 39 11.02 9.02 1.94
CA SER A 39 11.23 9.54 0.58
C SER A 39 10.68 10.96 0.43
N ILE A 40 11.20 11.68 -0.55
CA ILE A 40 10.71 13.00 -0.98
C ILE A 40 10.26 12.82 -2.44
N PRO A 41 8.97 12.53 -2.69
CA PRO A 41 8.44 12.32 -4.04
C PRO A 41 8.54 13.59 -4.89
N THR A 42 9.01 13.44 -6.14
CA THR A 42 9.06 14.51 -7.14
C THR A 42 8.04 14.33 -8.27
N THR A 43 7.29 13.23 -8.25
CA THR A 43 6.28 12.91 -9.26
C THR A 43 5.01 12.37 -8.62
N ARG A 44 3.86 12.54 -9.28
CA ARG A 44 2.58 12.04 -8.77
C ARG A 44 2.56 10.51 -8.60
N VAL A 45 3.18 9.77 -9.52
CA VAL A 45 3.32 8.31 -9.42
C VAL A 45 4.09 7.90 -8.16
N SER A 46 5.08 8.68 -7.73
CA SER A 46 5.86 8.39 -6.53
C SER A 46 5.11 8.64 -5.21
N LEU A 47 3.95 9.32 -5.24
CA LEU A 47 3.08 9.51 -4.08
C LEU A 47 2.37 8.22 -3.67
N GLN A 48 2.12 7.33 -4.61
CA GLN A 48 1.23 6.18 -4.40
C GLN A 48 1.97 5.03 -3.69
N GLU A 49 1.29 4.40 -2.73
CA GLU A 49 1.73 3.15 -2.12
C GLU A 49 1.41 1.97 -3.04
N ARG A 50 0.22 2.02 -3.66
CA ARG A 50 -0.29 1.05 -4.63
C ARG A 50 -0.62 1.74 -5.97
N PRO A 51 0.40 2.21 -6.73
CA PRO A 51 0.18 2.93 -7.98
C PRO A 51 -0.63 2.14 -9.01
N GLU A 52 -0.55 0.82 -8.99
CA GLU A 52 -1.34 -0.05 -9.85
C GLU A 52 -2.85 -0.01 -9.55
N LEU A 53 -3.24 0.08 -8.27
CA LEU A 53 -4.64 0.26 -7.90
C LEU A 53 -5.11 1.67 -8.22
N SER A 54 -4.29 2.67 -7.94
CA SER A 54 -4.61 4.07 -8.27
C SER A 54 -4.82 4.27 -9.78
N LEU A 55 -3.95 3.70 -10.62
CA LEU A 55 -4.14 3.71 -12.06
C LEU A 55 -5.43 3.00 -12.46
N SER A 56 -5.73 1.84 -11.87
CA SER A 56 -6.97 1.12 -12.17
C SER A 56 -8.22 1.98 -11.93
N LEU A 57 -8.24 2.78 -10.86
CA LEU A 57 -9.31 3.74 -10.57
C LEU A 57 -9.42 4.80 -11.68
N MET A 58 -8.29 5.39 -12.09
CA MET A 58 -8.26 6.37 -13.19
C MET A 58 -8.70 5.76 -14.53
N ARG A 59 -8.55 4.44 -14.72
CA ARG A 59 -8.99 3.69 -15.90
C ARG A 59 -10.45 3.19 -15.79
N GLY A 60 -11.18 3.64 -14.78
CA GLY A 60 -12.62 3.41 -14.61
C GLY A 60 -12.97 2.11 -13.89
N VAL A 61 -12.02 1.43 -13.24
CA VAL A 61 -12.35 0.30 -12.36
C VAL A 61 -13.21 0.78 -11.21
N THR A 62 -14.28 0.04 -10.94
CA THR A 62 -15.28 0.38 -9.93
C THR A 62 -15.23 -0.57 -8.73
N ARG A 63 -15.87 -0.17 -7.64
CA ARG A 63 -16.07 -1.05 -6.47
C ARG A 63 -16.81 -2.34 -6.85
N ASN A 64 -17.74 -2.27 -7.80
CA ASN A 64 -18.48 -3.42 -8.30
C ASN A 64 -17.56 -4.43 -9.01
N ASP A 65 -16.56 -3.95 -9.76
CA ASP A 65 -15.57 -4.83 -10.39
C ASP A 65 -14.78 -5.60 -9.34
N VAL A 66 -14.41 -4.95 -8.24
CA VAL A 66 -13.70 -5.60 -7.13
C VAL A 66 -14.59 -6.62 -6.42
N THR A 67 -15.82 -6.23 -6.03
CA THR A 67 -16.73 -7.14 -5.34
C THR A 67 -17.21 -8.32 -6.19
N SER A 68 -17.19 -8.17 -7.52
CA SER A 68 -17.49 -9.26 -8.46
C SER A 68 -16.27 -10.13 -8.80
N GLY A 69 -15.11 -9.87 -8.18
CA GLY A 69 -13.89 -10.65 -8.39
C GLY A 69 -13.22 -10.41 -9.74
N ARG A 70 -13.48 -9.26 -10.38
CA ARG A 70 -12.92 -8.92 -11.70
C ARG A 70 -11.55 -8.24 -11.62
N LEU A 71 -11.11 -7.78 -10.46
CA LEU A 71 -9.78 -7.20 -10.30
C LEU A 71 -8.85 -8.23 -9.65
N ALA A 72 -7.93 -8.77 -10.43
CA ALA A 72 -6.98 -9.80 -9.99
C ALA A 72 -5.59 -9.19 -9.75
N PHE A 73 -4.95 -9.53 -8.64
CA PHE A 73 -3.52 -9.34 -8.47
C PHE A 73 -2.78 -10.41 -9.25
N SER A 74 -1.78 -10.00 -10.00
CA SER A 74 -1.06 -10.87 -10.93
C SER A 74 0.42 -10.56 -10.93
N HIS A 75 1.23 -11.57 -11.18
CA HIS A 75 2.68 -11.40 -11.17
C HIS A 75 3.39 -12.24 -12.23
N CYS A 76 4.64 -11.89 -12.49
CA CYS A 76 5.58 -12.72 -13.24
C CYS A 76 7.01 -12.28 -12.92
N TYR A 77 7.99 -13.11 -13.26
CA TYR A 77 9.38 -12.86 -12.95
C TYR A 77 10.24 -12.74 -14.22
N LEU A 78 11.04 -11.68 -14.32
CA LEU A 78 12.00 -11.47 -15.40
C LEU A 78 13.23 -12.37 -15.24
N GLU A 79 13.72 -12.88 -16.36
CA GLU A 79 14.97 -13.60 -16.45
C GLU A 79 16.13 -12.59 -16.54
N ASN A 80 17.19 -12.79 -15.74
CA ASN A 80 18.43 -11.98 -15.69
C ASN A 80 18.43 -10.69 -14.84
N GLU A 81 17.41 -10.44 -14.02
CA GLU A 81 17.46 -9.35 -13.02
C GLU A 81 17.81 -9.88 -11.62
N LEU A 82 18.39 -9.02 -10.76
CA LEU A 82 18.73 -9.38 -9.37
C LEU A 82 17.50 -9.93 -8.63
N PRO A 83 17.67 -10.83 -7.63
CA PRO A 83 16.56 -11.59 -7.07
C PRO A 83 15.37 -10.72 -6.67
N LEU A 84 15.57 -9.62 -5.95
CA LEU A 84 14.40 -8.82 -5.56
C LEU A 84 13.82 -8.03 -6.75
N SER A 85 14.64 -7.48 -7.65
CA SER A 85 14.21 -6.57 -8.71
C SER A 85 13.42 -7.22 -9.86
N ASN A 86 13.49 -8.55 -9.98
CA ASN A 86 12.97 -9.25 -11.15
C ASN A 86 11.46 -9.53 -11.13
N LEU A 87 10.74 -9.17 -10.07
CA LEU A 87 9.30 -9.43 -9.98
C LEU A 87 8.51 -8.26 -10.60
N ARG A 88 7.68 -8.58 -11.59
CA ARG A 88 6.61 -7.70 -12.07
C ARG A 88 5.33 -8.04 -11.34
N PHE A 89 4.75 -7.06 -10.67
CA PHE A 89 3.52 -7.25 -9.90
C PHE A 89 2.49 -6.20 -10.30
N GLY A 90 1.28 -6.59 -10.67
CA GLY A 90 0.27 -5.66 -11.14
C GLY A 90 -1.15 -6.11 -10.85
N VAL A 91 -2.09 -5.27 -11.28
CA VAL A 91 -3.50 -5.60 -11.28
C VAL A 91 -4.01 -5.81 -12.70
N THR A 92 -4.86 -6.81 -12.85
CA THR A 92 -5.49 -7.16 -14.12
C THR A 92 -7.00 -7.06 -13.99
N LEU A 93 -7.63 -6.29 -14.87
CA LEU A 93 -9.09 -6.26 -14.99
C LEU A 93 -9.56 -7.40 -15.91
N LEU A 94 -10.46 -8.23 -15.39
CA LEU A 94 -11.12 -9.33 -16.09
C LEU A 94 -12.45 -8.84 -16.72
N PRO A 95 -12.83 -9.34 -17.91
CA PRO A 95 -14.18 -9.18 -18.43
C PRO A 95 -15.24 -9.74 -17.47
N GLU A 96 -16.47 -9.27 -17.62
CA GLU A 96 -17.59 -9.82 -16.86
C GLU A 96 -17.81 -11.29 -17.23
N GLY A 97 -18.09 -12.14 -16.23
CA GLY A 97 -18.31 -13.58 -16.42
C GLY A 97 -17.03 -14.42 -16.60
N THR A 98 -15.85 -13.80 -16.72
CA THR A 98 -14.58 -14.52 -16.77
C THR A 98 -14.32 -15.24 -15.44
N LYS A 99 -14.00 -16.54 -15.52
CA LYS A 99 -13.67 -17.37 -14.37
C LYS A 99 -12.17 -17.68 -14.38
N VAL A 100 -11.46 -17.15 -13.39
CA VAL A 100 -10.06 -17.49 -13.09
C VAL A 100 -9.93 -17.80 -11.60
N LYS A 101 -8.85 -18.45 -11.19
CA LYS A 101 -8.50 -18.72 -9.79
C LYS A 101 -7.01 -18.45 -9.56
N PRO A 102 -6.57 -18.31 -8.29
CA PRO A 102 -5.15 -18.25 -7.97
C PRO A 102 -4.39 -19.45 -8.57
N GLY A 103 -3.23 -19.16 -9.17
CA GLY A 103 -2.40 -20.10 -9.91
C GLY A 103 -2.72 -20.23 -11.41
N ASP A 104 -3.85 -19.69 -11.89
CA ASP A 104 -4.13 -19.68 -13.32
C ASP A 104 -3.16 -18.73 -14.06
N ILE A 105 -2.76 -19.12 -15.27
CA ILE A 105 -1.97 -18.27 -16.16
C ILE A 105 -2.90 -17.61 -17.18
N ILE A 106 -2.74 -16.29 -17.33
CA ILE A 106 -3.53 -15.49 -18.26
C ILE A 106 -2.63 -14.65 -19.14
N GLU A 107 -3.09 -14.38 -20.35
CA GLU A 107 -2.52 -13.36 -21.22
C GLU A 107 -3.23 -12.03 -20.98
N ILE A 108 -2.45 -10.95 -20.90
CA ILE A 108 -2.93 -9.59 -20.67
C ILE A 108 -2.31 -8.64 -21.68
N VAL A 109 -2.96 -7.50 -21.93
CA VAL A 109 -2.30 -6.29 -22.43
C VAL A 109 -1.87 -5.47 -21.21
N ALA A 110 -0.56 -5.28 -21.02
CA ALA A 110 -0.06 -4.35 -20.02
C ALA A 110 -0.16 -2.92 -20.59
N GLU A 111 -1.03 -2.09 -20.01
CA GLU A 111 -1.27 -0.74 -20.54
C GLU A 111 -0.15 0.22 -20.16
N GLU A 112 0.32 0.14 -18.92
CA GLU A 112 1.25 1.12 -18.37
C GLU A 112 2.06 0.50 -17.23
N ALA A 113 3.37 0.76 -17.24
CA ALA A 113 4.23 0.47 -16.09
C ALA A 113 4.11 1.62 -15.08
N VAL A 114 3.53 1.35 -13.92
CA VAL A 114 3.22 2.35 -12.90
C VAL A 114 4.15 2.23 -11.70
N GLY A 115 5.27 2.93 -11.82
CA GLY A 115 6.22 3.10 -10.74
C GLY A 115 7.35 2.07 -10.73
N GLY A 116 8.54 2.58 -10.45
CA GLY A 116 9.78 1.82 -10.31
C GLY A 116 10.29 1.80 -8.87
N LYS A 117 9.39 1.65 -7.88
CA LYS A 117 9.86 1.37 -6.51
C LYS A 117 10.50 -0.02 -6.54
N ILE A 118 11.84 -0.04 -6.71
CA ILE A 118 12.66 -1.21 -6.44
C ILE A 118 12.17 -1.77 -5.10
N PRO A 119 11.74 -3.04 -5.07
CA PRO A 119 12.13 -4.08 -6.01
C PRO A 119 11.11 -4.48 -7.09
N PHE A 120 9.95 -3.83 -7.25
CA PHE A 120 8.91 -4.35 -8.15
C PHE A 120 8.50 -3.34 -9.22
N SER A 121 8.59 -3.74 -10.50
CA SER A 121 7.91 -3.03 -11.59
C SER A 121 6.42 -3.35 -11.49
N ARG A 122 5.57 -2.33 -11.49
CA ARG A 122 4.13 -2.52 -11.39
C ARG A 122 3.39 -2.15 -12.66
N PHE A 123 2.23 -2.75 -12.88
CA PHE A 123 1.43 -2.50 -14.07
C PHE A 123 -0.07 -2.55 -13.79
N PHE A 124 -0.84 -1.87 -14.63
CA PHE A 124 -2.25 -2.16 -14.84
C PHE A 124 -2.40 -2.86 -16.19
N GLY A 125 -3.18 -3.93 -16.24
CA GLY A 125 -3.43 -4.68 -17.46
C GLY A 125 -4.88 -5.09 -17.65
N ARG A 126 -5.21 -5.45 -18.88
CA ARG A 126 -6.51 -6.02 -19.25
C ARG A 126 -6.34 -7.43 -19.74
N TYR A 127 -7.20 -8.32 -19.27
CA TYR A 127 -7.22 -9.71 -19.70
C TYR A 127 -7.51 -9.83 -21.20
N LEU A 128 -6.77 -10.71 -21.86
CA LEU A 128 -6.99 -11.14 -23.24
C LEU A 128 -7.59 -12.54 -23.30
N ALA A 129 -6.91 -13.51 -22.72
CA ALA A 129 -7.27 -14.92 -22.80
C ALA A 129 -6.68 -15.74 -21.66
N ALA A 130 -7.25 -16.92 -21.42
CA ALA A 130 -6.61 -17.93 -20.61
C ALA A 130 -5.40 -18.49 -21.36
N ALA A 131 -4.32 -18.78 -20.65
CA ALA A 131 -3.12 -19.36 -21.21
C ALA A 131 -2.78 -20.67 -20.50
N THR A 132 -2.14 -21.58 -21.22
CA THR A 132 -1.54 -22.78 -20.63
C THR A 132 -0.08 -22.51 -20.32
N SER A 133 0.40 -23.07 -19.20
CA SER A 133 1.81 -23.10 -18.87
C SER A 133 2.44 -24.45 -19.22
N SER A 134 3.71 -24.40 -19.56
CA SER A 134 4.63 -25.51 -19.72
C SER A 134 5.72 -25.45 -18.64
N PRO A 135 6.45 -26.54 -18.36
CA PRO A 135 7.57 -26.51 -17.42
C PRO A 135 8.64 -25.45 -17.75
N SER A 136 8.82 -25.11 -19.04
CA SER A 136 9.73 -24.04 -19.47
C SER A 136 9.29 -22.64 -19.07
N ASP A 137 8.01 -22.44 -18.74
CA ASP A 137 7.50 -21.15 -18.24
C ASP A 137 7.84 -20.91 -16.76
N PHE A 138 8.46 -21.87 -16.08
CA PHE A 138 8.91 -21.75 -14.70
C PHE A 138 10.45 -21.74 -14.62
N PHE A 139 11.02 -21.12 -13.58
CA PHE A 139 12.45 -21.27 -13.35
C PHE A 139 12.79 -22.70 -12.95
N SER A 140 13.80 -23.27 -13.57
CA SER A 140 14.15 -24.69 -13.38
C SER A 140 15.16 -24.94 -12.26
N HIS A 141 15.78 -23.90 -11.68
CA HIS A 141 16.88 -24.03 -10.73
C HIS A 141 16.91 -22.85 -9.72
N GLY A 142 17.23 -23.13 -8.45
CA GLY A 142 17.44 -22.12 -7.39
C GLY A 142 16.24 -21.93 -6.45
N ALA A 143 16.27 -20.89 -5.60
CA ALA A 143 15.23 -20.61 -4.60
C ALA A 143 13.84 -20.23 -5.18
N ARG A 144 13.63 -20.46 -6.49
CA ARG A 144 12.51 -19.96 -7.31
C ARG A 144 11.96 -21.02 -8.26
N GLU A 145 12.17 -22.28 -7.96
CA GLU A 145 11.84 -23.43 -8.81
C GLU A 145 10.35 -23.51 -9.25
N HIS A 146 9.48 -22.70 -8.64
CA HIS A 146 8.05 -22.57 -8.98
C HIS A 146 7.61 -21.14 -9.31
N SER A 147 8.54 -20.21 -9.52
CA SER A 147 8.21 -18.84 -9.92
C SER A 147 7.90 -18.78 -11.42
N PHE A 148 6.75 -18.22 -11.79
CA PHE A 148 6.33 -18.08 -13.19
C PHE A 148 7.15 -17.00 -13.91
N ARG A 149 7.79 -17.36 -15.02
CA ARG A 149 8.55 -16.42 -15.86
C ARG A 149 7.60 -15.47 -16.56
N CYS A 150 7.96 -14.19 -16.64
CA CYS A 150 7.28 -13.30 -17.55
C CYS A 150 7.44 -13.86 -18.96
N GLY A 151 6.31 -14.14 -19.63
CA GLY A 151 6.33 -14.38 -21.07
C GLY A 151 6.96 -13.18 -21.78
N PRO A 152 7.52 -13.35 -23.00
CA PRO A 152 8.08 -12.23 -23.74
C PRO A 152 7.01 -11.15 -23.88
N VAL A 153 7.34 -9.93 -23.46
CA VAL A 153 6.50 -8.77 -23.74
C VAL A 153 6.47 -8.63 -25.26
N SER A 154 5.33 -8.91 -25.88
CA SER A 154 5.22 -8.76 -27.33
C SER A 154 5.46 -7.28 -27.70
N PRO A 155 5.83 -6.98 -28.95
CA PRO A 155 5.86 -5.59 -29.43
C PRO A 155 4.52 -4.85 -29.27
N SER A 156 3.41 -5.57 -29.09
CA SER A 156 2.08 -5.02 -28.81
C SER A 156 1.78 -4.80 -27.32
N GLY A 157 2.72 -5.11 -26.42
CA GLY A 157 2.53 -4.97 -24.97
C GLY A 157 1.80 -6.13 -24.30
N ASN A 158 1.66 -7.29 -24.96
CA ASN A 158 1.05 -8.47 -24.36
C ASN A 158 2.04 -9.16 -23.40
N MET A 159 1.53 -9.67 -22.29
CA MET A 159 2.32 -10.39 -21.29
C MET A 159 1.54 -11.58 -20.74
N ARG A 160 2.24 -12.65 -20.36
CA ARG A 160 1.66 -13.72 -19.55
C ARG A 160 1.99 -13.50 -18.09
N VAL A 161 0.97 -13.65 -17.24
CA VAL A 161 1.06 -13.48 -15.80
C VAL A 161 0.33 -14.61 -15.09
N GLU A 162 0.78 -14.93 -13.89
CA GLU A 162 0.08 -15.82 -12.96
C GLU A 162 -0.85 -14.98 -12.08
N VAL A 163 -2.09 -15.43 -11.91
CA VAL A 163 -3.05 -14.86 -10.96
C VAL A 163 -2.66 -15.27 -9.54
N VAL A 164 -2.40 -14.29 -8.67
CA VAL A 164 -1.97 -14.54 -7.29
C VAL A 164 -3.16 -14.52 -6.33
N SER A 165 -4.01 -13.51 -6.46
CA SER A 165 -5.18 -13.30 -5.62
C SER A 165 -6.13 -12.32 -6.28
N PHE A 166 -7.25 -12.01 -5.63
CA PHE A 166 -8.18 -10.98 -6.06
C PHE A 166 -8.11 -9.78 -5.13
N ALA A 167 -8.33 -8.59 -5.67
CA ALA A 167 -8.47 -7.40 -4.86
C ALA A 167 -9.70 -7.54 -3.97
N HIS A 168 -9.55 -7.12 -2.71
CA HIS A 168 -10.64 -6.99 -1.78
C HIS A 168 -11.24 -5.59 -1.84
N TYR A 169 -12.47 -5.42 -1.35
CA TYR A 169 -13.13 -4.11 -1.34
C TYR A 169 -12.33 -3.05 -0.56
N TRP A 170 -11.59 -3.45 0.48
CA TRP A 170 -10.74 -2.53 1.23
C TRP A 170 -9.54 -2.04 0.42
N ASP A 171 -8.99 -2.85 -0.50
CA ASP A 171 -7.90 -2.41 -1.38
C ASP A 171 -8.37 -1.24 -2.27
N PHE A 172 -9.61 -1.33 -2.75
CA PHE A 172 -10.27 -0.27 -3.52
C PHE A 172 -10.50 0.98 -2.67
N ASP A 173 -11.07 0.82 -1.48
CA ASP A 173 -11.39 1.93 -0.58
C ASP A 173 -10.10 2.66 -0.13
N PHE A 174 -9.01 1.93 0.14
CA PHE A 174 -7.70 2.51 0.47
C PHE A 174 -7.10 3.28 -0.71
N ALA A 175 -7.12 2.71 -1.92
CA ALA A 175 -6.59 3.38 -3.11
C ALA A 175 -7.40 4.64 -3.45
N GLN A 176 -8.73 4.60 -3.31
CA GLN A 176 -9.59 5.77 -3.51
C GLN A 176 -9.30 6.86 -2.48
N ALA A 177 -9.12 6.48 -1.21
CA ALA A 177 -8.78 7.43 -0.16
C ALA A 177 -7.40 8.07 -0.41
N GLU A 178 -6.40 7.26 -0.76
CA GLU A 178 -5.07 7.73 -1.14
C GLU A 178 -5.13 8.73 -2.31
N GLU A 179 -5.85 8.40 -3.39
CA GLU A 179 -6.00 9.30 -4.53
C GLU A 179 -6.73 10.60 -4.20
N SER A 180 -7.75 10.53 -3.34
CA SER A 180 -8.44 11.71 -2.84
C SER A 180 -7.46 12.62 -2.07
N ARG A 181 -6.61 12.07 -1.20
CA ARG A 181 -5.59 12.87 -0.48
C ARG A 181 -4.55 13.43 -1.46
N ASN A 182 -4.09 12.62 -2.41
CA ASN A 182 -3.12 13.03 -3.42
C ASN A 182 -3.67 14.14 -4.32
N SER A 183 -4.98 14.25 -4.53
CA SER A 183 -5.61 15.32 -5.32
C SER A 183 -5.34 16.72 -4.76
N GLY A 184 -5.13 16.85 -3.45
CA GLY A 184 -4.78 18.11 -2.78
C GLY A 184 -3.29 18.48 -2.85
N ILE A 185 -2.47 17.66 -3.53
CA ILE A 185 -1.04 17.92 -3.76
C ILE A 185 -0.87 18.34 -5.22
N ASN A 186 -0.34 19.55 -5.42
CA ASN A 186 -0.12 20.08 -6.76
C ASN A 186 1.27 19.69 -7.31
N ALA A 187 1.47 19.91 -8.61
CA ALA A 187 2.71 19.51 -9.29
C ALA A 187 3.92 20.37 -8.89
N GLU A 188 3.71 21.64 -8.56
CA GLU A 188 4.76 22.57 -8.12
C GLU A 188 5.32 22.13 -6.75
N GLU A 189 4.45 21.74 -5.82
CA GLU A 189 4.85 21.18 -4.53
C GLU A 189 5.73 19.93 -4.67
N LEU A 190 5.42 19.07 -5.64
CA LEU A 190 6.24 17.89 -5.92
C LEU A 190 7.57 18.28 -6.55
N HIS A 191 7.55 19.20 -7.52
CA HIS A 191 8.75 19.69 -8.20
C HIS A 191 9.74 20.31 -7.20
N ASP A 192 9.22 21.12 -6.28
CA ASP A 192 9.98 21.83 -5.26
C ASP A 192 10.36 20.96 -4.06
N GLY A 193 10.02 19.66 -4.07
CA GLY A 193 10.32 18.73 -2.98
C GLY A 193 9.62 19.07 -1.66
N ARG A 194 8.45 19.70 -1.73
CA ARG A 194 7.64 20.19 -0.60
C ARG A 194 6.81 19.08 0.04
N ILE A 195 6.79 17.89 -0.54
CA ILE A 195 6.07 16.74 0.00
C ILE A 195 7.08 15.70 0.47
N ALA A 196 6.91 15.25 1.70
CA ALA A 196 7.65 14.12 2.24
C ALA A 196 6.71 12.95 2.53
N ILE A 197 7.22 11.74 2.33
CA ILE A 197 6.57 10.50 2.76
C ILE A 197 7.44 9.90 3.85
N GLY A 198 6.83 9.51 4.96
CA GLY A 198 7.54 8.84 6.02
C GLY A 198 6.67 7.89 6.81
N GLN A 199 7.21 7.46 7.95
CA GLN A 199 6.58 6.45 8.78
C GLN A 199 6.55 6.90 10.24
N CYS A 200 5.38 6.73 10.86
CA CYS A 200 5.20 6.67 12.31
C CYS A 200 4.21 5.53 12.56
N SER A 201 4.49 4.65 13.52
CA SER A 201 3.73 3.44 13.79
C SER A 201 3.04 3.54 15.15
N PRO A 202 1.73 3.74 15.20
CA PRO A 202 0.96 3.45 16.38
C PRO A 202 0.59 1.95 16.38
N GLY A 203 1.05 1.20 17.40
CA GLY A 203 0.76 -0.23 17.55
C GLY A 203 1.52 -1.16 16.59
N VAL A 204 1.20 -2.46 16.67
CA VAL A 204 1.81 -3.52 15.85
C VAL A 204 0.99 -3.68 14.57
N ASP A 205 1.67 -3.73 13.42
CA ASP A 205 1.16 -3.88 12.02
C ASP A 205 0.91 -2.60 11.20
N SER A 206 1.51 -1.46 11.55
CA SER A 206 1.45 -0.27 10.70
C SER A 206 2.52 -0.30 9.60
N TRP A 207 2.15 -0.84 8.43
CA TRP A 207 2.77 -0.54 7.13
C TRP A 207 2.40 0.86 6.61
N ALA A 208 1.67 1.64 7.42
CA ALA A 208 1.16 2.95 7.06
C ALA A 208 2.30 3.94 6.78
N THR A 209 2.23 4.56 5.61
CA THR A 209 3.09 5.68 5.24
C THR A 209 2.28 6.97 5.23
N TRP A 210 2.85 8.01 5.82
CA TRP A 210 2.20 9.31 5.99
C TRP A 210 2.79 10.33 5.03
N LYS A 211 1.92 11.12 4.42
CA LYS A 211 2.30 12.23 3.53
C LYS A 211 2.24 13.52 4.32
N VAL A 212 3.30 14.32 4.22
CA VAL A 212 3.44 15.59 4.94
C VAL A 212 3.89 16.67 4.00
N ARG A 213 3.27 17.84 4.11
CA ARG A 213 3.71 19.07 3.45
C ARG A 213 4.77 19.75 4.30
N LEU A 214 5.88 20.10 3.68
CA LEU A 214 6.98 20.83 4.30
C LEU A 214 6.72 22.34 4.15
N PRO A 215 7.13 23.22 5.07
CA PRO A 215 7.18 24.67 4.85
C PRO A 215 8.45 25.08 4.08
N PRO A 216 8.46 26.20 3.30
CA PRO A 216 9.50 26.50 2.30
C PRO A 216 10.93 26.45 2.82
N GLU A 217 11.12 26.89 4.04
CA GLU A 217 12.38 26.98 4.76
C GLU A 217 12.88 25.63 5.32
N LEU A 218 12.00 24.63 5.46
CA LEU A 218 12.35 23.37 6.10
C LEU A 218 12.96 22.41 5.08
N THR A 219 14.28 22.34 5.08
CA THR A 219 15.04 21.36 4.28
C THR A 219 15.16 20.04 5.03
N VAL A 220 14.74 18.94 4.39
CA VAL A 220 14.85 17.57 4.94
C VAL A 220 15.45 16.62 3.92
N ARG A 221 15.95 15.49 4.40
CA ARG A 221 16.48 14.39 3.60
C ARG A 221 15.94 13.06 4.12
N LYS A 222 16.04 12.01 3.30
CA LYS A 222 15.74 10.64 3.74
C LYS A 222 16.55 10.30 5.00
N GLY A 223 15.88 9.75 6.01
CA GLY A 223 16.45 9.42 7.31
C GLY A 223 16.39 10.55 8.34
N ASP A 224 16.02 11.77 7.95
CA ASP A 224 15.73 12.84 8.90
C ASP A 224 14.43 12.54 9.67
N TYR A 225 14.31 13.12 10.85
CA TYR A 225 13.10 13.06 11.68
C TYR A 225 12.46 14.43 11.73
N ILE A 226 11.14 14.47 11.60
CA ILE A 226 10.36 15.71 11.72
C ILE A 226 9.25 15.56 12.75
N GLU A 227 8.89 16.69 13.34
CA GLU A 227 7.60 16.89 13.99
C GLU A 227 6.61 17.41 12.95
N ALA A 228 5.42 16.83 12.92
CA ALA A 228 4.32 17.25 12.06
C ALA A 228 3.00 17.32 12.84
N ILE A 229 2.05 18.07 12.32
CA ILE A 229 0.68 18.16 12.82
C ILE A 229 -0.25 17.44 11.86
N ALA A 230 -1.04 16.50 12.38
CA ALA A 230 -1.99 15.72 11.60
C ALA A 230 -3.07 16.61 10.95
N GLY A 231 -3.13 16.60 9.61
CA GLY A 231 -4.12 17.40 8.86
C GLY A 231 -5.54 16.81 8.91
N SER A 232 -5.62 15.50 9.11
CA SER A 232 -6.85 14.73 9.29
C SER A 232 -6.57 13.52 10.18
N GLN A 233 -7.54 12.62 10.35
CA GLN A 233 -7.25 11.33 10.96
C GLN A 233 -6.23 10.60 10.08
N GLU A 234 -5.11 10.21 10.64
CA GLU A 234 -4.09 9.47 9.91
C GLU A 234 -4.47 7.98 9.91
N ASN A 235 -5.50 7.60 9.13
CA ASN A 235 -5.83 6.21 8.85
C ASN A 235 -5.86 5.96 7.33
N SER A 236 -5.76 4.69 6.90
CA SER A 236 -5.66 4.31 5.48
C SER A 236 -6.91 4.67 4.64
N THR A 237 -8.04 4.93 5.28
CA THR A 237 -9.32 5.29 4.64
C THR A 237 -9.60 6.80 4.64
N SER A 238 -8.72 7.62 5.22
CA SER A 238 -9.00 9.04 5.39
C SER A 238 -8.82 9.81 4.09
N VAL A 239 -9.70 10.78 3.85
CA VAL A 239 -9.73 11.62 2.63
C VAL A 239 -9.44 13.10 2.91
N GLY A 240 -9.13 13.44 4.17
CA GLY A 240 -8.88 14.82 4.58
C GLY A 240 -7.50 15.34 4.17
N PRO A 241 -7.17 16.59 4.57
CA PRO A 241 -5.87 17.18 4.29
C PRO A 241 -4.70 16.33 4.78
N ILE A 242 -3.58 16.37 4.07
CA ILE A 242 -2.32 15.80 4.53
C ILE A 242 -1.76 16.58 5.72
N SER A 243 -0.89 15.93 6.48
CA SER A 243 -0.18 16.52 7.61
C SER A 243 0.73 17.68 7.19
N GLU A 244 1.03 18.58 8.13
CA GLU A 244 1.93 19.73 7.94
C GLU A 244 3.16 19.59 8.83
N ALA A 245 4.36 19.69 8.26
CA ALA A 245 5.59 19.63 9.02
C ALA A 245 5.83 20.94 9.78
N VAL A 246 6.29 20.81 11.02
CA VAL A 246 6.60 21.95 11.88
C VAL A 246 8.10 22.24 11.85
N ARG A 247 8.92 21.22 12.13
CA ARG A 247 10.37 21.37 12.29
C ARG A 247 11.09 20.04 12.22
N LYS A 248 12.41 20.09 12.04
CA LYS A 248 13.31 18.95 12.21
C LYS A 248 13.54 18.66 13.70
N VAL A 249 13.60 17.38 14.05
CA VAL A 249 13.86 16.89 15.41
C VAL A 249 15.01 15.89 15.42
N ALA A 250 15.61 15.69 16.60
CA ALA A 250 16.59 14.64 16.79
C ALA A 250 15.95 13.24 16.61
N PRO A 251 16.72 12.24 16.14
CA PRO A 251 16.29 10.85 16.17
C PRO A 251 15.85 10.47 17.59
N PRO A 252 14.64 9.92 17.77
CA PRO A 252 14.18 9.57 19.12
C PRO A 252 14.95 8.40 19.73
N ASP A 253 14.78 8.19 21.03
CA ASP A 253 15.42 7.08 21.73
C ASP A 253 14.95 5.73 21.20
N LYS A 254 15.84 4.72 21.25
CA LYS A 254 15.55 3.33 20.83
C LYS A 254 14.29 2.73 21.44
N LYS A 255 13.88 3.18 22.64
CA LYS A 255 12.67 2.71 23.33
C LYS A 255 11.37 3.07 22.60
N TYR A 256 11.38 4.09 21.75
CA TYR A 256 10.24 4.48 20.93
C TYR A 256 10.18 3.73 19.60
N PHE A 257 11.16 2.85 19.31
CA PHE A 257 11.13 2.04 18.11
C PHE A 257 10.35 0.75 18.36
N ILE A 258 9.35 0.53 17.53
CA ILE A 258 8.53 -0.68 17.50
C ILE A 258 9.06 -1.56 16.37
N LYS A 259 9.22 -2.86 16.64
CA LYS A 259 9.63 -3.83 15.63
C LYS A 259 8.41 -4.31 14.85
N THR A 260 8.34 -3.98 13.56
CA THR A 260 7.23 -4.31 12.65
C THR A 260 7.74 -5.05 11.43
N GLN A 261 7.38 -6.33 11.25
CA GLN A 261 7.70 -7.13 10.06
C GLN A 261 9.15 -6.96 9.50
N GLY A 262 10.14 -6.98 10.39
CA GLY A 262 11.56 -6.84 10.01
C GLY A 262 12.06 -5.40 9.79
N SER A 263 11.21 -4.40 10.00
CA SER A 263 11.54 -2.98 10.05
C SER A 263 11.45 -2.43 11.48
N ASN A 264 12.22 -1.39 11.78
CA ASN A 264 12.06 -0.61 13.00
C ASN A 264 11.30 0.65 12.61
N THR A 265 10.13 0.84 13.21
CA THR A 265 9.28 2.02 13.02
C THR A 265 9.24 2.82 14.31
N ILE A 266 8.97 4.12 14.22
CA ILE A 266 8.91 4.98 15.40
C ILE A 266 7.48 5.14 15.89
N SER A 267 7.25 5.05 17.20
CA SER A 267 5.96 5.36 17.82
C SER A 267 5.56 6.81 17.54
N CYS A 268 4.30 7.05 17.13
CA CYS A 268 3.85 8.40 16.78
C CYS A 268 3.83 9.35 18.00
N ASP A 269 3.82 8.83 19.23
CA ASP A 269 3.86 9.60 20.49
C ASP A 269 5.29 9.89 20.99
N ALA A 270 6.32 9.61 20.18
CA ALA A 270 7.70 9.91 20.55
C ALA A 270 7.90 11.41 20.84
N PRO A 271 8.71 11.78 21.84
CA PRO A 271 8.92 13.18 22.20
C PRO A 271 9.70 13.94 21.11
N ALA A 272 9.24 15.15 20.81
CA ALA A 272 9.85 16.04 19.83
C ALA A 272 11.06 16.80 20.39
N ILE A 273 12.24 16.17 20.37
CA ILE A 273 13.49 16.82 20.84
C ILE A 273 14.05 17.72 19.72
N PRO A 274 14.28 19.02 19.95
CA PRO A 274 14.88 19.90 18.94
C PRO A 274 16.18 19.33 18.37
N PHE A 275 16.33 19.39 17.05
CA PHE A 275 17.60 19.05 16.40
C PHE A 275 18.65 20.10 16.77
N GLN A 276 19.72 19.67 17.44
CA GLN A 276 20.89 20.52 17.72
C GLN A 276 21.93 20.24 16.64
N ASN A 277 22.26 21.26 15.84
CA ASN A 277 23.28 21.18 14.79
C ASN A 277 24.69 21.01 15.37
#